data_AF-A0A0W8CN83-F1
#
_entry.id   AF-A0A0W8CN83-F1
#
_cell.length_a   1.000
_cell.length_b   1.000
_cell.length_c   1.000
_cell.angle_alpha   90.00
_cell.angle_beta   90.00
_cell.angle_gamma   90.00
#
_symmetry.space_group_name_H-M   'P 1'
#
loop_
_entity.id
_entity.type
_entity.pdbx_description
1 polymer ?
#
loop_
_entity_poly.entity_id
_entity_poly.type
_entity_poly.pdbx_seq_one_letter_code
_entity_poly.pdbx_strand_id
1 'polypeptide(L)'
;MAPDLDAGTVFGFEALVRNWGVFSQFFQDVRVYLESVEQTTEHSLLARTTTSVTFTEITLRDAFLYQGHQECDQQERWVHIAGKLLGQRLDMHGSVQFTWDSSNHRVVGLISQADMITPLLKILGNVEDVSAVFSNARITAECNLVVGKYLLEYPLYC
;
A
#
# COMPACT_ATOMS: atom_id res chain seq x y z
N MET A 1 -19.09 8.79 -0.48
CA MET A 1 -18.98 7.36 -0.82
C MET A 1 -20.16 6.62 -0.21
N ALA A 2 -20.55 5.48 -0.77
CA ALA A 2 -21.54 4.61 -0.16
C ALA A 2 -20.99 3.98 1.13
N PRO A 3 -21.83 3.76 2.17
CA PRO A 3 -21.38 3.12 3.41
C PRO A 3 -20.77 1.73 3.18
N ASP A 4 -21.28 1.01 2.20
CA ASP A 4 -20.96 -0.36 1.79
C ASP A 4 -20.06 -0.42 0.54
N LEU A 5 -19.22 0.60 0.32
CA LEU A 5 -18.35 0.62 -0.84
C LEU A 5 -17.38 -0.58 -0.88
N ASP A 6 -17.14 -1.13 -2.06
CA ASP A 6 -16.11 -2.15 -2.27
C ASP A 6 -14.74 -1.49 -2.47
N ALA A 7 -13.82 -1.68 -1.52
CA ALA A 7 -12.45 -1.18 -1.61
C ALA A 7 -11.40 -2.27 -1.86
N GLY A 8 -11.83 -3.42 -2.40
CA GLY A 8 -10.95 -4.56 -2.67
C GLY A 8 -10.58 -5.31 -1.40
N THR A 9 -9.46 -4.95 -0.77
CA THR A 9 -8.98 -5.66 0.44
C THR A 9 -9.85 -5.39 1.68
N VAL A 10 -10.60 -4.29 1.69
CA VAL A 10 -11.51 -3.93 2.77
C VAL A 10 -12.89 -3.56 2.21
N PHE A 11 -13.93 -3.72 3.03
CA PHE A 11 -15.31 -3.45 2.65
C PHE A 11 -15.95 -2.39 3.55
N GLY A 12 -16.55 -1.38 2.92
CA GLY A 12 -17.21 -0.26 3.58
C GLY A 12 -16.34 0.98 3.77
N PHE A 13 -16.99 2.14 3.82
CA PHE A 13 -16.32 3.44 3.92
C PHE A 13 -15.43 3.58 5.15
N GLU A 14 -15.92 3.15 6.31
CA GLU A 14 -15.15 3.21 7.56
C GLU A 14 -13.89 2.34 7.50
N ALA A 15 -13.99 1.15 6.90
CA ALA A 15 -12.85 0.25 6.75
C ALA A 15 -11.79 0.83 5.79
N LEU A 16 -12.23 1.48 4.70
CA LEU A 16 -11.34 2.23 3.81
C LEU A 16 -10.61 3.37 4.54
N VAL A 17 -11.31 4.14 5.37
CA VAL A 17 -10.70 5.23 6.15
C VAL A 17 -9.67 4.69 7.15
N ARG A 18 -9.98 3.61 7.88
CA ARG A 18 -9.01 2.96 8.78
C ARG A 18 -7.80 2.43 8.03
N ASN A 19 -8.02 1.80 6.87
CA ASN A 19 -6.96 1.28 6.02
C ASN A 19 -5.97 2.40 5.61
N TRP A 20 -6.49 3.54 5.15
CA TRP A 20 -5.68 4.72 4.84
C TRP A 20 -5.00 5.32 6.07
N GLY A 21 -5.69 5.34 7.22
CA GLY A 21 -5.14 5.77 8.49
C GLY A 21 -3.88 4.98 8.86
N VAL A 22 -3.95 3.65 8.84
CA VAL A 22 -2.81 2.77 9.10
C VAL A 22 -1.72 2.91 8.04
N PHE A 23 -2.09 2.97 6.75
CA PHE A 23 -1.15 3.14 5.66
C PHE A 23 -0.29 4.40 5.86
N SER A 24 -0.91 5.51 6.25
CA SER A 24 -0.22 6.77 6.54
C SER A 24 0.68 6.75 7.78
N GLN A 25 0.49 5.77 8.69
CA GLN A 25 1.40 5.55 9.81
C GLN A 25 2.63 4.73 9.38
N PHE A 26 2.46 3.78 8.46
CA PHE A 26 3.54 2.95 7.94
C PHE A 26 4.46 3.72 6.99
N PHE A 27 3.91 4.61 6.16
CA PHE A 27 4.64 5.33 5.14
C PHE A 27 4.57 6.83 5.37
N GLN A 28 5.73 7.49 5.34
CA GLN A 28 5.83 8.95 5.44
C GLN A 28 5.96 9.59 4.05
N ASP A 29 5.57 10.88 3.97
CA ASP A 29 5.60 11.68 2.73
C ASP A 29 4.92 10.97 1.55
N VAL A 30 3.75 10.37 1.83
CA VAL A 30 2.89 9.74 0.82
C VAL A 30 2.39 10.82 -0.12
N ARG A 31 2.70 10.69 -1.40
CA ARG A 31 2.18 11.57 -2.46
C ARG A 31 1.54 10.74 -3.55
N VAL A 32 0.35 11.13 -3.97
CA VAL A 32 -0.35 10.49 -5.07
C VAL A 32 -0.47 11.50 -6.20
N TYR A 33 0.13 11.19 -7.34
CA TYR A 33 0.06 11.99 -8.55
C TYR A 33 -0.85 11.30 -9.55
N LEU A 34 -1.86 12.04 -10.02
CA LEU A 34 -2.75 11.59 -11.09
C LEU A 34 -2.07 11.83 -12.44
N GLU A 35 -1.85 10.76 -13.20
CA GLU A 35 -1.21 10.81 -14.51
C GLU A 35 -2.24 10.98 -15.62
N SER A 36 -3.30 10.17 -15.56
CA SER A 36 -4.38 10.21 -16.54
C SER A 36 -5.66 9.65 -15.96
N VAL A 37 -6.76 9.99 -16.62
CA VAL A 37 -8.10 9.54 -16.27
C VAL A 37 -8.77 9.05 -17.54
N GLU A 38 -9.38 7.87 -17.47
CA GLU A 38 -10.07 7.23 -18.57
C GLU A 38 -11.42 6.69 -18.09
N GLN A 39 -12.49 7.03 -18.79
CA GLN A 39 -13.79 6.41 -18.53
C GLN A 39 -13.82 5.02 -19.16
N THR A 40 -13.96 3.98 -18.34
CA THR A 40 -13.94 2.58 -18.80
C THR A 40 -15.34 2.06 -19.12
N THR A 41 -16.36 2.53 -18.39
CA THR A 41 -17.77 2.27 -18.69
C THR A 41 -18.61 3.50 -18.35
N GLU A 42 -19.92 3.46 -18.60
CA GLU A 42 -20.84 4.52 -18.16
C GLU A 42 -20.76 4.80 -16.65
N HIS A 43 -20.36 3.81 -15.86
CA HIS A 43 -20.38 3.85 -14.41
C HIS A 43 -19.01 3.59 -13.76
N SER A 44 -17.94 3.60 -14.55
CA SER A 44 -16.58 3.37 -14.03
C SER A 44 -15.51 4.20 -14.73
N LEU A 45 -14.46 4.50 -13.96
CA LEU A 45 -13.34 5.31 -14.37
C LEU A 45 -12.05 4.72 -13.83
N LEU A 46 -11.03 4.67 -14.67
CA LEU A 46 -9.69 4.24 -14.31
C LEU A 46 -8.78 5.47 -14.27
N ALA A 47 -8.25 5.76 -13.09
CA ALA A 47 -7.20 6.74 -12.88
C ALA A 47 -5.85 6.02 -12.88
N ARG A 48 -4.91 6.44 -13.73
CA ARG A 48 -3.51 6.01 -13.63
C ARG A 48 -2.76 6.96 -12.70
N THR A 49 -1.98 6.41 -11.79
CA THR A 49 -1.35 7.18 -10.71
C THR A 49 0.09 6.76 -10.48
N THR A 50 0.93 7.72 -10.09
CA THR A 50 2.17 7.43 -9.37
C THR A 50 1.95 7.68 -7.89
N THR A 51 2.19 6.66 -7.05
CA THR A 51 2.23 6.81 -5.59
C THR A 51 3.68 6.79 -5.14
N SER A 52 4.09 7.85 -4.45
CA SER A 52 5.45 8.01 -3.96
C SER A 52 5.48 7.97 -2.44
N VAL A 53 6.35 7.15 -1.85
CA VAL A 53 6.51 7.00 -0.39
C VAL A 53 7.98 6.99 0.00
N THR A 54 8.30 7.44 1.21
CA THR A 54 9.66 7.36 1.76
C THR A 54 9.73 6.24 2.79
N PHE A 55 10.68 5.34 2.64
CA PHE A 55 10.90 4.23 3.57
C PHE A 55 11.67 4.73 4.79
N THR A 56 11.08 4.54 5.97
CA THR A 56 11.64 4.94 7.26
C THR A 56 11.86 3.73 8.16
N GLU A 57 12.47 3.92 9.32
CA GLU A 57 12.54 2.86 10.35
C GLU A 57 11.15 2.34 10.73
N ILE A 58 10.15 3.23 10.78
CA ILE A 58 8.76 2.87 11.04
C ILE A 58 8.23 1.96 9.93
N THR A 59 8.51 2.29 8.68
CA THR A 59 8.10 1.47 7.52
C THR A 59 8.69 0.06 7.60
N LEU A 60 10.00 -0.04 7.83
CA LEU A 60 10.68 -1.34 7.91
C LEU A 60 10.16 -2.19 9.07
N ARG A 61 9.96 -1.58 10.25
CA ARG A 61 9.47 -2.27 11.44
C ARG A 61 8.00 -2.66 11.34
N ASP A 62 7.13 -1.76 10.89
CA ASP A 62 5.68 -1.91 11.06
C ASP A 62 4.99 -2.42 9.79
N ALA A 63 5.47 -2.06 8.59
CA ALA A 63 4.94 -2.60 7.33
C ALA A 63 5.65 -3.89 6.91
N PHE A 64 6.98 -3.95 6.99
CA PHE A 64 7.75 -5.12 6.55
C PHE A 64 8.11 -6.08 7.69
N LEU A 65 7.69 -5.77 8.93
CA LEU A 65 7.93 -6.58 10.12
C LEU A 65 9.39 -6.96 10.33
N TYR A 66 10.31 -6.05 10.00
CA TYR A 66 11.71 -6.22 10.35
C TYR A 66 11.84 -6.22 11.88
N GLN A 67 12.00 -7.42 12.43
CA GLN A 67 12.37 -7.64 13.82
C GLN A 67 13.88 -7.87 13.79
N GLY A 68 14.68 -6.90 14.20
CA GLY A 68 16.15 -6.99 14.16
C GLY A 68 16.78 -8.07 15.05
N HIS A 69 16.01 -9.09 15.46
CA HIS A 69 16.35 -10.17 16.39
C HIS A 69 15.71 -11.52 15.93
N GLN A 70 16.01 -12.01 14.73
CA GLN A 70 15.80 -13.43 14.36
C GLN A 70 17.13 -14.12 13.96
N GLU A 71 17.12 -15.45 13.84
CA GLU A 71 18.31 -16.32 13.69
C GLU A 71 19.37 -15.82 12.68
N CYS A 72 20.65 -16.07 12.99
CA CYS A 72 21.83 -15.36 12.45
C CYS A 72 21.84 -15.08 10.94
N ASP A 73 21.49 -16.04 10.09
CA ASP A 73 21.61 -15.86 8.62
C ASP A 73 20.51 -14.96 8.05
N GLN A 74 19.29 -15.00 8.61
CA GLN A 74 18.21 -14.11 8.18
C GLN A 74 18.44 -12.69 8.67
N GLN A 75 19.09 -12.54 9.83
CA GLN A 75 19.42 -11.24 10.39
C GLN A 75 20.39 -10.45 9.52
N GLU A 76 21.50 -11.05 9.07
CA GLU A 76 22.48 -10.38 8.22
C GLU A 76 21.85 -9.93 6.89
N ARG A 77 21.04 -10.80 6.29
CA ARG A 77 20.30 -10.48 5.07
C ARG A 77 19.35 -9.32 5.27
N TRP A 78 18.57 -9.31 6.35
CA TRP A 78 17.65 -8.23 6.63
C TRP A 78 18.35 -6.92 6.97
N VAL A 79 19.48 -6.94 7.66
CA VAL A 79 20.31 -5.73 7.91
C VAL A 79 20.76 -5.13 6.58
N HIS A 80 21.19 -5.96 5.63
CA HIS A 80 21.58 -5.51 4.29
C HIS A 80 20.41 -4.93 3.49
N ILE A 81 19.25 -5.62 3.49
CA ILE A 81 18.03 -5.14 2.84
C ILE A 81 17.58 -3.80 3.45
N ALA A 82 17.49 -3.73 4.79
CA ALA A 82 17.10 -2.53 5.52
C ALA A 82 18.05 -1.36 5.22
N GLY A 83 19.36 -1.61 5.19
CA GLY A 83 20.37 -0.61 4.86
C GLY A 83 20.22 -0.03 3.45
N LYS A 84 19.76 -0.83 2.48
CA LYS A 84 19.46 -0.36 1.12
C LYS A 84 18.16 0.43 1.03
N LEU A 85 17.14 0.03 1.78
CA LEU A 85 15.79 0.59 1.69
C LEU A 85 15.59 1.84 2.56
N LEU A 86 16.29 1.95 3.69
CA LEU A 86 16.12 3.07 4.61
C LEU A 86 16.44 4.41 3.93
N GLY A 87 15.50 5.35 4.04
CA GLY A 87 15.61 6.67 3.43
C GLY A 87 15.32 6.72 1.93
N GLN A 88 15.08 5.57 1.27
CA GLN A 88 14.74 5.55 -0.15
C GLN A 88 13.34 6.09 -0.38
N ARG A 89 13.19 6.86 -1.47
CA ARG A 89 11.90 7.25 -1.99
C ARG A 89 11.51 6.31 -3.13
N LEU A 90 10.39 5.63 -2.97
CA LEU A 90 9.87 4.71 -3.97
C LEU A 90 8.72 5.37 -4.71
N ASP A 91 8.86 5.45 -6.04
CA ASP A 91 7.79 5.82 -6.96
C ASP A 91 7.17 4.54 -7.54
N MET A 92 5.87 4.36 -7.28
CA MET A 92 5.11 3.17 -7.63
C MET A 92 4.03 3.56 -8.63
N HIS A 93 4.12 3.04 -9.85
CA HIS A 93 3.07 3.22 -10.85
C HIS A 93 1.91 2.29 -10.54
N GLY A 94 0.71 2.81 -10.68
CA GLY A 94 -0.49 2.13 -10.26
C GLY A 94 -1.75 2.70 -10.90
N SER A 95 -2.88 2.25 -10.37
CA SER A 95 -4.18 2.69 -10.82
C SER A 95 -5.20 2.64 -9.70
N VAL A 96 -6.19 3.53 -9.78
CA VAL A 96 -7.39 3.51 -8.96
C VAL A 96 -8.61 3.40 -9.87
N GLN A 97 -9.38 2.34 -9.71
CA GLN A 97 -10.67 2.16 -10.39
C GLN A 97 -11.79 2.65 -9.48
N PHE A 98 -12.56 3.62 -9.97
CA PHE A 98 -13.75 4.12 -9.33
C PHE A 98 -14.99 3.55 -10.02
N THR A 99 -15.96 3.11 -9.22
CA THR A 99 -17.29 2.69 -9.68
C THR A 99 -18.34 3.50 -8.94
N TRP A 100 -19.35 4.02 -9.64
CA TRP A 100 -20.43 4.80 -9.04
C TRP A 100 -21.81 4.25 -9.34
N ASP A 101 -22.72 4.43 -8.40
CA ASP A 101 -24.15 4.26 -8.61
C ASP A 101 -24.73 5.58 -9.12
N SER A 102 -25.26 5.54 -10.35
CA SER A 102 -25.89 6.67 -11.03
C SER A 102 -27.20 7.10 -10.36
N SER A 103 -27.89 6.19 -9.65
CA SER A 103 -29.18 6.47 -9.00
C SER A 103 -29.01 7.28 -7.72
N ASN A 104 -27.99 6.95 -6.92
CA ASN A 104 -27.72 7.63 -5.64
C ASN A 104 -26.58 8.65 -5.71
N HIS A 105 -25.93 8.81 -6.88
CA HIS A 105 -24.78 9.69 -7.12
C HIS A 105 -23.63 9.45 -6.13
N ARG A 106 -23.34 8.18 -5.81
CA ARG A 106 -22.29 7.80 -4.86
C ARG A 106 -21.27 6.87 -5.50
N VAL A 107 -20.01 7.03 -5.13
CA VAL A 107 -18.97 6.01 -5.37
C VAL A 107 -19.30 4.78 -4.53
N VAL A 108 -19.46 3.65 -5.20
CA VAL A 108 -19.75 2.32 -4.63
C VAL A 108 -18.55 1.37 -4.73
N GLY A 109 -17.51 1.72 -5.49
CA GLY A 109 -16.28 0.95 -5.56
C GLY A 109 -15.04 1.84 -5.72
N LEU A 110 -13.96 1.46 -5.05
CA LEU A 110 -12.64 2.11 -5.13
C LEU A 110 -11.55 1.04 -4.99
N ILE A 111 -11.07 0.51 -6.11
CA ILE A 111 -10.03 -0.53 -6.12
C ILE A 111 -8.71 0.12 -6.49
N SER A 112 -7.72 0.06 -5.59
CA SER A 112 -6.39 0.64 -5.80
C SER A 112 -5.32 -0.44 -5.89
N GLN A 113 -4.32 -0.20 -6.73
CA GLN A 113 -3.13 -1.05 -6.84
C GLN A 113 -1.93 -0.21 -7.29
N ALA A 114 -0.73 -0.53 -6.82
CA ALA A 114 0.51 0.08 -7.30
C ALA A 114 1.67 -0.93 -7.23
N ASP A 115 2.60 -0.87 -8.19
CA ASP A 115 3.72 -1.80 -8.31
C ASP A 115 4.88 -1.42 -7.36
N MET A 116 5.02 -2.16 -6.24
CA MET A 116 6.20 -2.09 -5.37
C MET A 116 7.37 -2.92 -5.89
N ILE A 117 7.14 -3.95 -6.70
CA ILE A 117 8.16 -4.90 -7.12
C ILE A 117 9.20 -4.23 -8.00
N THR A 118 8.77 -3.48 -9.02
CA THR A 118 9.70 -2.80 -9.94
C THR A 118 10.69 -1.86 -9.21
N PRO A 119 10.24 -0.91 -8.36
CA PRO A 119 11.19 -0.05 -7.64
C PRO A 119 12.03 -0.81 -6.61
N LEU A 120 11.48 -1.80 -5.90
CA LEU A 120 12.26 -2.61 -4.95
C LEU A 120 13.33 -3.44 -5.65
N LEU A 121 13.02 -4.03 -6.81
CA LEU A 121 13.99 -4.81 -7.59
C LEU A 121 15.15 -3.93 -8.07
N LYS A 122 14.88 -2.68 -8.46
CA LYS A 122 15.93 -1.71 -8.83
C LYS A 122 16.87 -1.39 -7.66
N ILE A 123 16.34 -1.30 -6.44
CA ILE A 123 17.12 -0.96 -5.24
C ILE A 123 17.89 -2.18 -4.71
N LEU A 124 17.23 -3.33 -4.61
CA LEU A 124 17.78 -4.53 -4.00
C LEU A 124 18.67 -5.33 -4.98
N GLY A 125 18.34 -5.29 -6.27
CA GLY A 125 19.13 -5.86 -7.36
C GLY A 125 18.89 -7.35 -7.62
N ASN A 126 17.98 -8.00 -6.88
CA ASN A 126 17.62 -9.41 -7.08
C ASN A 126 16.20 -9.69 -6.56
N VAL A 127 15.58 -10.76 -7.07
CA VAL A 127 14.18 -11.10 -6.77
C VAL A 127 14.06 -11.79 -5.41
N GLU A 128 15.11 -12.49 -4.98
CA GLU A 128 15.14 -13.21 -3.72
C GLU A 128 14.98 -12.24 -2.54
N ASP A 129 15.64 -11.09 -2.57
CA ASP A 129 15.56 -10.06 -1.52
C ASP A 129 14.21 -9.35 -1.57
N VAL A 130 13.66 -9.10 -2.76
CA VAL A 130 12.31 -8.55 -2.91
C VAL A 130 11.28 -9.52 -2.29
N SER A 131 11.40 -10.82 -2.56
CA SER A 131 10.54 -11.85 -1.97
C SER A 131 10.69 -11.92 -0.44
N ALA A 132 11.92 -11.80 0.06
CA ALA A 132 12.19 -11.79 1.49
C ALA A 132 11.49 -10.62 2.20
N VAL A 133 11.47 -9.43 1.58
CA VAL A 133 10.79 -8.24 2.11
C VAL A 133 9.30 -8.48 2.34
N PHE A 134 8.63 -9.24 1.47
CA PHE A 134 7.17 -9.48 1.57
C PHE A 134 6.77 -10.70 2.40
N SER A 135 7.72 -11.54 2.83
CA SER A 135 7.42 -12.87 3.41
C SER A 135 6.50 -12.82 4.65
N ASN A 136 6.61 -11.78 5.47
CA ASN A 136 5.74 -11.53 6.63
C ASN A 136 5.16 -10.12 6.63
N ALA A 137 5.19 -9.43 5.49
CA ALA A 137 4.81 -8.03 5.45
C ALA A 137 3.30 -7.83 5.69
N ARG A 138 2.96 -6.70 6.30
CA ARG A 138 1.59 -6.18 6.41
C ARG A 138 1.15 -5.42 5.16
N ILE A 139 1.99 -5.38 4.13
CA ILE A 139 1.73 -4.75 2.85
C ILE A 139 1.98 -5.78 1.74
N THR A 140 1.15 -5.77 0.70
CA THR A 140 1.33 -6.62 -0.49
C THR A 140 2.23 -5.95 -1.53
N ALA A 141 2.65 -6.72 -2.52
CA ALA A 141 3.40 -6.24 -3.68
C ALA A 141 2.65 -5.16 -4.50
N GLU A 142 1.31 -5.17 -4.42
CA GLU A 142 0.40 -4.22 -5.06
C GLU A 142 0.13 -2.98 -4.20
N CYS A 143 0.92 -2.74 -3.15
CA CYS A 143 0.79 -1.59 -2.25
C CYS A 143 -0.53 -1.56 -1.45
N ASN A 144 -1.11 -2.73 -1.15
CA ASN A 144 -2.31 -2.84 -0.33
C ASN A 144 -2.00 -3.42 1.05
N LEU A 145 -2.66 -2.95 2.11
CA LEU A 145 -2.50 -3.55 3.43
C LEU A 145 -3.10 -4.96 3.46
N VAL A 146 -2.39 -5.88 4.08
CA VAL A 146 -2.88 -7.24 4.35
C VAL A 146 -3.85 -7.18 5.53
N VAL A 147 -5.08 -7.62 5.34
CA VAL A 147 -6.11 -7.56 6.40
C VAL A 147 -5.60 -8.23 7.69
N GLY A 148 -5.63 -7.47 8.79
CA GLY A 148 -5.17 -7.95 10.09
C GLY A 148 -5.76 -7.16 11.24
N LYS A 149 -5.60 -7.69 12.48
CA LYS A 149 -6.19 -7.11 13.70
C LYS A 149 -5.76 -5.65 13.95
N TYR A 150 -4.55 -5.29 13.53
CA TYR A 150 -3.98 -3.95 13.67
C TYR A 150 -4.80 -2.85 12.95
N LEU A 151 -5.63 -3.20 11.95
CA LEU A 151 -6.54 -2.26 11.30
C LEU A 151 -7.65 -1.75 12.25
N LEU A 152 -8.05 -2.58 13.21
CA LEU A 152 -9.10 -2.23 14.18
C LEU A 152 -8.59 -1.37 15.33
N GLU A 153 -7.28 -1.42 15.58
CA GLU A 153 -6.59 -0.63 16.61
C GLU A 153 -6.50 0.85 16.22
N TYR A 154 -6.61 1.17 14.92
CA TYR A 154 -6.65 2.55 14.46
C TYR A 154 -8.01 3.20 14.79
N PRO A 155 -8.05 4.24 15.64
CA PRO A 155 -9.29 4.91 15.99
C PRO A 155 -9.86 5.69 14.81
N LEU A 156 -11.17 5.57 14.58
CA LEU A 156 -11.88 6.50 13.72
C LEU A 156 -12.13 7.77 14.52
N TYR A 157 -11.42 8.84 14.17
CA TYR A 157 -11.78 10.17 14.63
C TYR A 157 -12.88 10.68 13.68
N CYS A 158 -14.12 10.34 13.99
CA CYS A 158 -15.32 10.90 13.35
C CYS A 158 -15.64 12.26 13.95
#